data_AF-A0A7S2IS28-F1
#
_entry.id   AF-A0A7S2IS28-F1
#
_cell.length_a   1.000
_cell.length_b   1.000
_cell.length_c   1.000
_cell.angle_alpha   90.00
_cell.angle_beta   90.00
_cell.angle_gamma   90.00
#
_symmetry.space_group_name_H-M   'P 1'
#
loop_
_entity.id
_entity.type
_entity.pdbx_description
1 polymer ?
#
loop_
_entity_poly.entity_id
_entity_poly.type
_entity_poly.pdbx_seq_one_letter_code
_entity_poly.pdbx_strand_id
1 'polypeptide(L)'
;TPLGPPWRVPRRRRALVEVIVGLEVVAKPTLLRPMDMDGSWAFAPGHDVSNHWAQRNLLALCTALPPHLRVTGRRCWIEDFRRYALGHGERFPVAPPDRFGSLLADFARVGVTGGTSSGRFLWLRGGAAAASMVSFDIDVEKTAPADVALGHMAAWDAFVDAWNGEARPSAKGAWHTSQLWVLASAQQSLLSSTSATLITVLVLAFAGMIGFTQSIVLAAFVVMSTVGVIAGLIFFMVCIMEWTVGPIEVIALIIFIGYAVTYSLHI
;
A
#
# COMPACT_ATOMS: atom_id res chain seq x y z
N THR A 1 20.67 -7.85 -23.87
CA THR A 1 19.38 -8.21 -24.52
C THR A 1 18.29 -7.30 -24.00
N PRO A 2 17.71 -6.39 -24.78
CA PRO A 2 16.58 -5.61 -24.26
C PRO A 2 15.40 -5.63 -25.23
N LEU A 3 14.50 -6.58 -25.07
CA LEU A 3 13.09 -6.40 -25.42
C LEU A 3 12.27 -7.18 -24.38
N GLY A 4 12.21 -6.63 -23.17
CA GLY A 4 11.09 -6.91 -22.28
C GLY A 4 9.79 -6.49 -22.98
N PRO A 5 8.62 -7.01 -22.55
CA PRO A 5 7.35 -6.67 -23.17
C PRO A 5 7.18 -5.14 -23.26
N PRO A 6 6.63 -4.61 -24.37
CA PRO A 6 6.42 -3.18 -24.52
C PRO A 6 5.59 -2.68 -23.34
N TRP A 7 6.14 -1.73 -22.59
CA TRP A 7 5.47 -1.15 -21.43
C TRP A 7 4.11 -0.62 -21.85
N ARG A 8 3.05 -1.08 -21.19
CA ARG A 8 1.68 -0.74 -21.58
C ARG A 8 1.28 0.64 -21.08
N VAL A 9 1.82 1.06 -19.94
CA VAL A 9 1.41 2.30 -19.27
C VAL A 9 2.40 3.44 -19.56
N PRO A 10 1.93 4.64 -19.95
CA PRO A 10 2.78 5.82 -20.11
C PRO A 10 3.43 6.23 -18.77
N ARG A 11 4.70 6.68 -18.82
CA ARG A 11 5.52 6.96 -17.62
C ARG A 11 4.84 7.85 -16.57
N ARG A 12 4.05 8.86 -16.97
CA ARG A 12 3.36 9.79 -16.05
C ARG A 12 2.23 9.12 -15.24
N ARG A 13 1.67 8.03 -15.78
CA ARG A 13 0.54 7.29 -15.19
C ARG A 13 0.97 6.04 -14.42
N ARG A 14 2.27 5.69 -14.45
CA ARG A 14 2.81 4.54 -13.72
C ARG A 14 2.77 4.76 -12.22
N ALA A 15 2.38 3.72 -11.50
CA ALA A 15 2.45 3.69 -10.06
C ALA A 15 3.90 3.62 -9.58
N LEU A 16 4.12 4.13 -8.37
CA LEU A 16 5.41 4.17 -7.70
C LEU A 16 5.34 3.28 -6.47
N VAL A 17 6.28 2.35 -6.33
CA VAL A 17 6.46 1.55 -5.12
C VAL A 17 7.74 1.99 -4.43
N GLU A 18 7.66 2.27 -3.14
CA GLU A 18 8.79 2.66 -2.31
C GLU A 18 9.06 1.55 -1.30
N VAL A 19 10.29 1.05 -1.27
CA VAL A 19 10.74 0.06 -0.29
C VAL A 19 11.63 0.77 0.71
N ILE A 20 11.25 0.72 1.98
CA ILE A 20 11.92 1.38 3.09
C ILE A 20 12.64 0.31 3.91
N VAL A 21 13.87 0.60 4.33
CA VAL A 21 14.69 -0.25 5.19
C VAL A 21 15.24 0.57 6.36
N GLY A 22 15.20 0.02 7.57
CA GLY A 22 15.72 0.68 8.77
C GLY A 22 14.70 1.55 9.52
N LEU A 23 13.43 1.58 9.09
CA LEU A 23 12.33 2.18 9.84
C LEU A 23 11.35 1.10 10.30
N GLU A 24 10.91 1.20 11.54
CA GLU A 24 9.84 0.39 12.13
C GLU A 24 8.63 1.29 12.41
N VAL A 25 7.44 0.80 12.06
CA VAL A 25 6.18 1.47 12.40
C VAL A 25 5.77 1.05 13.79
N VAL A 26 5.84 1.97 14.75
CA VAL A 26 5.63 1.68 16.18
C VAL A 26 4.18 1.96 16.58
N ALA A 27 3.56 3.00 16.02
CA ALA A 27 2.18 3.32 16.34
C ALA A 27 1.19 2.47 15.53
N LYS A 28 0.20 1.93 16.23
CA LYS A 28 -1.03 1.46 15.60
C LYS A 28 -1.97 2.65 15.47
N PRO A 29 -2.52 2.93 14.27
CA PRO A 29 -3.57 3.92 14.13
C PRO A 29 -4.74 3.57 15.07
N THR A 30 -5.20 4.55 15.83
CA THR A 30 -6.50 4.46 16.50
C THR A 30 -7.51 5.16 15.60
N LEU A 31 -8.66 4.52 15.35
CA LEU A 31 -9.65 4.98 14.38
C LEU A 31 -10.24 6.37 14.69
N LEU A 32 -10.17 6.82 15.95
CA LEU A 32 -10.89 8.01 16.44
C LEU A 32 -9.99 9.14 16.95
N ARG A 33 -8.65 8.98 16.92
CA ARG A 33 -7.73 10.00 17.43
C ARG A 33 -6.75 10.41 16.33
N PRO A 34 -6.51 11.73 16.15
CA PRO A 34 -5.40 12.20 15.33
C PRO A 34 -4.11 11.53 15.79
N MET A 35 -3.40 10.90 14.87
CA MET A 35 -2.15 10.22 15.19
C MET A 35 -1.08 11.27 15.46
N ASP A 36 -0.38 11.13 16.57
CA ASP A 36 0.85 11.88 16.80
C ASP A 36 1.92 11.32 15.88
N MET A 37 2.30 12.09 14.86
CA MET A 37 3.24 11.67 13.83
C MET A 37 4.65 11.49 14.39
N ASP A 38 5.01 12.23 15.45
CA ASP A 38 6.37 12.26 16.00
C ASP A 38 6.73 10.98 16.76
N GLY A 39 5.74 10.22 17.22
CA GLY A 39 5.92 8.92 17.88
C GLY A 39 5.49 7.71 17.04
N SER A 40 5.12 7.92 15.78
CA SER A 40 4.48 6.88 14.96
C SER A 40 5.45 5.85 14.36
N TRP A 41 6.73 6.20 14.32
CA TRP A 41 7.81 5.39 13.75
C TRP A 41 9.09 5.52 14.57
N ALA A 42 9.97 4.53 14.44
CA ALA A 42 11.30 4.54 15.05
C ALA A 42 12.32 3.96 14.07
N PHE A 43 13.61 4.23 14.32
CA PHE A 43 14.67 3.54 13.62
C PHE A 43 14.83 2.12 14.15
N ALA A 44 14.99 1.16 13.25
CA ALA A 44 15.22 -0.23 13.62
C ALA A 44 16.57 -0.36 14.36
N PRO A 45 16.61 -0.87 15.61
CA PRO A 45 17.81 -0.82 16.45
C PRO A 45 18.97 -1.68 15.91
N GLY A 46 18.68 -2.68 15.09
CA GLY A 46 19.68 -3.54 14.46
C GLY A 46 20.14 -3.09 13.07
N HIS A 47 19.57 -2.01 12.52
CA HIS A 47 19.88 -1.57 11.17
C HIS A 47 21.22 -0.84 11.10
N ASP A 48 22.13 -1.33 10.27
CA ASP A 48 23.43 -0.73 10.05
C ASP A 48 23.87 -0.91 8.59
N VAL A 49 23.73 0.17 7.82
CA VAL A 49 24.09 0.21 6.40
C VAL A 49 25.60 0.21 6.18
N SER A 50 26.41 0.56 7.20
CA SER A 50 27.86 0.57 7.06
C SER A 50 28.44 -0.85 6.94
N ASN A 51 27.74 -1.85 7.47
CA ASN A 51 28.09 -3.25 7.33
C ASN A 51 28.10 -3.69 5.85
N HIS A 52 29.17 -4.37 5.42
CA HIS A 52 29.36 -4.74 4.00
C HIS A 52 28.26 -5.68 3.50
N TRP A 53 27.73 -6.50 4.39
CA TRP A 53 26.60 -7.37 4.06
C TRP A 53 25.32 -6.56 3.87
N ALA A 54 25.08 -5.51 4.67
CA ALA A 54 23.94 -4.63 4.45
C ALA A 54 24.05 -3.90 3.10
N GLN A 55 25.23 -3.37 2.75
CA GLN A 55 25.48 -2.77 1.44
C GLN A 55 25.21 -3.76 0.29
N ARG A 56 25.60 -5.02 0.44
CA ARG A 56 25.33 -6.09 -0.54
C ARG A 56 23.85 -6.44 -0.60
N ASN A 57 23.16 -6.57 0.53
CA ASN A 57 21.74 -6.89 0.58
C ASN A 57 20.90 -5.78 -0.07
N LEU A 58 21.22 -4.52 0.20
CA LEU A 58 20.57 -3.37 -0.44
C LEU A 58 20.85 -3.31 -1.94
N LEU A 59 22.06 -3.63 -2.38
CA LEU A 59 22.36 -3.73 -3.81
C LEU A 59 21.59 -4.89 -4.48
N ALA A 60 21.46 -6.02 -3.78
CA ALA A 60 20.68 -7.17 -4.24
C ALA A 60 19.19 -6.83 -4.39
N LEU A 61 18.63 -6.03 -3.48
CA LEU A 61 17.24 -5.53 -3.55
C LEU A 61 16.95 -4.84 -4.88
N CYS A 62 17.92 -4.11 -5.43
CA CYS A 62 17.75 -3.37 -6.69
C CYS A 62 18.05 -4.21 -7.93
N THR A 63 18.90 -5.24 -7.82
CA THR A 63 19.45 -5.99 -8.96
C THR A 63 18.75 -7.32 -9.21
N ALA A 64 18.23 -7.98 -8.17
CA ALA A 64 17.56 -9.27 -8.24
C ALA A 64 16.03 -9.14 -8.31
N LEU A 65 15.52 -8.24 -9.17
CA LEU A 65 14.09 -7.99 -9.30
C LEU A 65 13.42 -9.03 -10.21
N PRO A 66 12.41 -9.78 -9.73
CA PRO A 66 11.72 -10.74 -10.57
C PRO A 66 10.79 -10.05 -11.58
N PRO A 67 10.59 -10.65 -12.78
CA PRO A 67 9.88 -10.00 -13.89
C PRO A 67 8.38 -9.77 -13.61
N HIS A 68 7.77 -10.56 -12.71
CA HIS A 68 6.36 -10.43 -12.37
C HIS A 68 6.03 -9.14 -11.59
N LEU A 69 7.02 -8.47 -10.98
CA LEU A 69 6.83 -7.16 -10.35
C LEU A 69 6.64 -6.02 -11.35
N ARG A 70 6.87 -6.28 -12.64
CA ARG A 70 6.71 -5.31 -13.75
C ARG A 70 7.46 -3.99 -13.52
N VAL A 71 8.65 -4.06 -12.94
CA VAL A 71 9.48 -2.88 -12.70
C VAL A 71 10.00 -2.35 -14.03
N THR A 72 9.68 -1.09 -14.31
CA THR A 72 10.07 -0.37 -15.55
C THR A 72 11.24 0.60 -15.32
N GLY A 73 11.40 1.06 -14.09
CA GLY A 73 12.42 2.01 -13.66
C GLY A 73 12.71 1.83 -12.18
N ARG A 74 13.95 2.14 -11.78
CA ARG A 74 14.38 2.06 -10.38
C ARG A 74 15.24 3.25 -10.02
N ARG A 75 15.08 3.73 -8.80
CA ARG A 75 15.85 4.82 -8.17
C ARG A 75 16.50 4.22 -6.95
N CYS A 76 17.71 3.72 -7.16
CA CYS A 76 18.44 2.93 -6.19
C CYS A 76 19.72 3.64 -5.79
N TRP A 77 19.67 4.34 -4.66
CA TRP A 77 20.78 5.15 -4.18
C TRP A 77 22.05 4.34 -3.97
N ILE A 78 21.96 3.05 -3.60
CA ILE A 78 23.14 2.20 -3.35
C ILE A 78 23.87 1.84 -4.65
N GLU A 79 23.17 1.74 -5.79
CA GLU A 79 23.79 1.57 -7.12
C GLU A 79 24.55 2.84 -7.52
N ASP A 80 23.94 4.00 -7.30
CA ASP A 80 24.55 5.32 -7.55
C ASP A 80 25.74 5.58 -6.60
N PHE A 81 25.61 5.21 -5.33
CA PHE A 81 26.66 5.31 -4.32
C PHE A 81 27.84 4.40 -4.66
N ARG A 82 27.60 3.16 -5.12
CA ARG A 82 28.67 2.28 -5.60
C ARG A 82 29.48 2.93 -6.73
N ARG A 83 28.81 3.55 -7.70
CA ARG A 83 29.48 4.28 -8.79
C ARG A 83 30.26 5.49 -8.25
N TYR A 84 29.68 6.22 -7.31
CA TYR A 84 30.35 7.34 -6.65
C TYR A 84 31.61 6.91 -5.89
N ALA A 85 31.54 5.86 -5.08
CA ALA A 85 32.66 5.32 -4.33
C ALA A 85 33.80 4.86 -5.27
N LEU A 86 33.47 4.10 -6.31
CA LEU A 86 34.45 3.65 -7.31
C LEU A 86 35.12 4.84 -8.02
N GLY A 87 34.37 5.90 -8.32
CA GLY A 87 34.90 7.13 -8.91
C GLY A 87 35.87 7.90 -8.00
N HIS A 88 35.78 7.69 -6.68
CA HIS A 88 36.68 8.27 -5.68
C HIS A 88 37.84 7.33 -5.28
N GLY A 89 38.07 6.26 -6.06
CA GLY A 89 39.14 5.28 -5.79
C GLY A 89 38.83 4.29 -4.68
N GLU A 90 37.58 4.24 -4.19
CA GLU A 90 37.15 3.35 -3.11
C GLU A 90 36.63 2.03 -3.66
N ARG A 91 36.70 0.98 -2.85
CA ARG A 91 36.10 -0.33 -3.19
C ARG A 91 34.66 -0.38 -2.68
N PHE A 92 33.82 -1.19 -3.34
CA PHE A 92 32.47 -1.49 -2.89
C PHE A 92 32.33 -2.99 -2.58
N PRO A 93 31.78 -3.39 -1.41
CA PRO A 93 31.36 -2.55 -0.28
C PRO A 93 32.50 -1.75 0.35
N VAL A 94 32.19 -0.56 0.87
CA VAL A 94 33.19 0.29 1.55
C VAL A 94 33.47 -0.31 2.92
N ALA A 95 34.75 -0.57 3.21
CA ALA A 95 35.11 -1.44 4.32
C ALA A 95 35.05 -0.78 5.71
N PRO A 96 35.73 0.35 5.95
CA PRO A 96 35.70 1.00 7.26
C PRO A 96 34.38 1.76 7.46
N PRO A 97 33.67 1.57 8.59
CA PRO A 97 32.42 2.28 8.88
C PRO A 97 32.55 3.81 8.83
N ASP A 98 33.64 4.37 9.39
CA ASP A 98 33.90 5.81 9.38
C ASP A 98 34.09 6.35 7.95
N ARG A 99 34.77 5.55 7.12
CA ARG A 99 34.98 5.88 5.71
C ARG A 99 33.68 5.80 4.92
N PHE A 100 32.86 4.79 5.21
CA PHE A 100 31.52 4.69 4.63
C PHE A 100 30.66 5.88 5.03
N GLY A 101 30.60 6.24 6.31
CA GLY A 101 29.80 7.36 6.81
C GLY A 101 30.19 8.69 6.19
N SER A 102 31.50 8.99 6.13
CA SER A 102 32.00 10.22 5.48
C SER A 102 31.66 10.28 3.98
N LEU A 103 31.93 9.19 3.24
CA LEU A 103 31.58 9.13 1.82
C LEU A 103 30.08 9.21 1.58
N LEU A 104 29.27 8.59 2.44
CA LEU A 104 27.82 8.61 2.32
C LEU A 104 27.25 9.99 2.63
N ALA A 105 27.77 10.69 3.64
CA ALA A 105 27.37 12.06 3.96
C ALA A 105 27.68 13.01 2.79
N ASP A 106 28.85 12.85 2.17
CA ASP A 106 29.20 13.63 0.98
C ASP A 106 28.33 13.26 -0.21
N PHE A 107 28.12 11.97 -0.48
CA PHE A 107 27.21 11.49 -1.53
C PHE A 107 25.77 11.96 -1.32
N ALA A 108 25.27 12.02 -0.09
CA ALA A 108 23.93 12.52 0.19
C ALA A 108 23.78 14.01 -0.17
N ARG A 109 24.87 14.78 -0.05
CA ARG A 109 24.93 16.22 -0.35
C ARG A 109 25.07 16.51 -1.84
N VAL A 110 26.00 15.84 -2.52
CA VAL A 110 26.37 16.15 -3.92
C VAL A 110 25.88 15.12 -4.94
N GLY A 111 25.54 13.92 -4.47
CA GLY A 111 25.13 12.81 -5.31
C GLY A 111 23.71 12.95 -5.83
N VAL A 112 23.46 12.28 -6.95
CA VAL A 112 22.17 12.25 -7.63
C VAL A 112 21.73 10.79 -7.78
N THR A 113 20.51 10.51 -7.32
CA THR A 113 19.81 9.24 -7.51
C THR A 113 18.58 9.49 -8.38
N GLY A 114 18.57 8.92 -9.59
CA GLY A 114 17.43 9.03 -10.51
C GLY A 114 17.06 10.45 -10.93
N GLY A 115 18.02 11.38 -10.96
CA GLY A 115 17.79 12.80 -11.30
C GLY A 115 17.38 13.69 -10.12
N THR A 116 17.33 13.14 -8.90
CA THR A 116 17.07 13.88 -7.66
C THR A 116 18.22 13.73 -6.67
N SER A 117 18.36 14.67 -5.72
CA SER A 117 19.39 14.57 -4.68
C SER A 117 19.29 13.25 -3.93
N SER A 118 20.42 12.55 -3.79
CA SER A 118 20.51 11.26 -3.08
C SER A 118 20.12 11.36 -1.61
N GLY A 119 20.30 12.52 -0.98
CA GLY A 119 19.90 12.76 0.41
C GLY A 119 18.41 12.55 0.68
N ARG A 120 17.54 12.63 -0.34
CA ARG A 120 16.10 12.36 -0.20
C ARG A 120 15.75 10.89 0.05
N PHE A 121 16.70 9.99 -0.21
CA PHE A 121 16.52 8.55 -0.04
C PHE A 121 17.17 8.03 1.23
N LEU A 122 17.75 8.91 2.05
CA LEU A 122 18.59 8.57 3.19
C LEU A 122 18.17 9.37 4.42
N TRP A 123 17.96 8.68 5.54
CA TRP A 123 17.83 9.32 6.84
C TRP A 123 19.18 9.23 7.55
N LEU A 124 19.90 10.35 7.62
CA LEU A 124 21.22 10.43 8.24
C LEU A 124 21.09 10.90 9.70
N ARG A 125 21.74 10.18 10.62
CA ARG A 125 21.85 10.55 12.04
C ARG A 125 23.28 10.34 12.52
N GLY A 126 23.90 11.40 13.05
CA GLY A 126 25.28 11.30 13.56
C GLY A 126 26.32 10.88 12.53
N GLY A 127 26.11 11.17 11.24
CA GLY A 127 27.01 10.77 10.15
C GLY A 127 26.82 9.35 9.61
N ALA A 128 25.85 8.58 10.14
CA ALA A 128 25.48 7.25 9.65
C ALA A 128 24.08 7.26 9.04
N ALA A 129 23.81 6.37 8.08
CA ALA A 129 22.46 6.15 7.57
C ALA A 129 21.67 5.25 8.53
N ALA A 130 20.70 5.87 9.22
CA ALA A 130 19.80 5.20 10.15
C ALA A 130 18.62 4.52 9.43
N ALA A 131 18.26 5.00 8.25
CA ALA A 131 17.32 4.34 7.36
C ALA A 131 17.56 4.74 5.91
N SER A 132 17.00 3.99 4.97
CA SER A 132 17.03 4.34 3.56
C SER A 132 15.79 3.88 2.80
N MET A 133 15.57 4.48 1.64
CA MET A 133 14.45 4.18 0.76
C MET A 133 14.93 3.93 -0.67
N VAL A 134 14.33 2.97 -1.34
CA VAL A 134 14.52 2.70 -2.78
C VAL A 134 13.17 2.81 -3.45
N SER A 135 13.11 3.43 -4.64
CA SER A 135 11.85 3.61 -5.35
C SER A 135 11.83 2.89 -6.70
N PHE A 136 10.69 2.31 -7.05
CA PHE A 136 10.48 1.51 -8.26
C PHE A 136 9.24 2.01 -9.03
N ASP A 137 9.43 2.34 -10.30
CA ASP A 137 8.32 2.68 -11.20
C ASP A 137 7.79 1.39 -11.85
N ILE A 138 6.54 1.02 -11.62
CA ILE A 138 5.94 -0.23 -12.11
C ILE A 138 4.99 0.00 -13.29
N ASP A 139 4.85 -1.00 -14.17
CA ASP A 139 3.94 -0.94 -15.34
C ASP A 139 2.48 -1.21 -14.94
N VAL A 140 1.99 -0.44 -13.97
CA VAL A 140 0.63 -0.48 -13.44
C VAL A 140 0.14 0.96 -13.37
N GLU A 141 -1.10 1.21 -13.79
CA GLU A 141 -1.68 2.56 -13.74
C GLU A 141 -1.98 2.97 -12.30
N LYS A 142 -1.76 4.24 -11.96
CA LYS A 142 -2.05 4.81 -10.63
C LYS A 142 -3.52 4.66 -10.20
N THR A 143 -4.42 4.52 -11.17
CA THR A 143 -5.86 4.36 -10.99
C THR A 143 -6.31 2.95 -11.39
N ALA A 144 -5.41 1.97 -11.32
CA ALA A 144 -5.78 0.58 -11.61
C ALA A 144 -6.90 0.11 -10.66
N PRO A 145 -7.79 -0.77 -11.13
CA PRO A 145 -8.81 -1.41 -10.29
C PRO A 145 -8.23 -2.06 -9.02
N ALA A 146 -9.03 -2.08 -7.95
CA ALA A 146 -8.58 -2.56 -6.64
C ALA A 146 -8.06 -4.00 -6.65
N ASP A 147 -8.68 -4.90 -7.42
CA ASP A 147 -8.25 -6.29 -7.58
C ASP A 147 -6.86 -6.40 -8.21
N VAL A 148 -6.60 -5.63 -9.28
CA VAL A 148 -5.29 -5.59 -9.95
C VAL A 148 -4.23 -5.01 -9.02
N ALA A 149 -4.56 -3.92 -8.34
CA ALA A 149 -3.68 -3.28 -7.38
C ALA A 149 -3.35 -4.22 -6.20
N LEU A 150 -4.33 -4.84 -5.56
CA LEU A 150 -4.09 -5.75 -4.44
C LEU A 150 -3.34 -7.01 -4.86
N GLY A 151 -3.59 -7.53 -6.06
CA GLY A 151 -2.79 -8.64 -6.60
C GLY A 151 -1.32 -8.27 -6.79
N HIS A 152 -1.04 -7.05 -7.23
CA HIS A 152 0.33 -6.54 -7.31
C HIS A 152 0.92 -6.25 -5.91
N MET A 153 0.13 -5.79 -4.95
CA MET A 153 0.56 -5.57 -3.57
C MET A 153 1.07 -6.87 -2.96
N ALA A 154 0.30 -7.95 -3.09
CA ALA A 154 0.66 -9.27 -2.60
C ALA A 154 1.95 -9.82 -3.24
N ALA A 155 2.19 -9.53 -4.53
CA ALA A 155 3.44 -9.90 -5.18
C ALA A 155 4.64 -9.14 -4.60
N TRP A 156 4.48 -7.86 -4.27
CA TRP A 156 5.49 -7.07 -3.58
C TRP A 156 5.70 -7.51 -2.13
N ASP A 157 4.64 -7.86 -1.40
CA ASP A 157 4.72 -8.45 -0.06
C ASP A 157 5.58 -9.72 -0.10
N ALA A 158 5.25 -10.66 -0.99
CA ALA A 158 6.00 -11.91 -1.14
C ALA A 158 7.49 -11.70 -1.50
N PHE A 159 7.78 -10.72 -2.37
CA PHE A 159 9.15 -10.37 -2.73
C PHE A 159 9.93 -9.77 -1.55
N VAL A 160 9.35 -8.80 -0.84
CA VAL A 160 9.99 -8.14 0.29
C VAL A 160 10.14 -9.12 1.46
N ASP A 161 9.18 -10.01 1.69
CA ASP A 161 9.27 -11.06 2.70
C ASP A 161 10.37 -12.08 2.38
N ALA A 162 10.47 -12.52 1.11
CA ALA A 162 11.55 -13.39 0.67
C ALA A 162 12.93 -12.71 0.86
N TRP A 163 13.05 -11.44 0.44
CA TRP A 163 14.27 -10.67 0.64
C TRP A 163 14.62 -10.50 2.12
N ASN A 164 13.64 -10.22 2.99
CA ASN A 164 13.81 -10.14 4.44
C ASN A 164 14.23 -11.48 5.07
N GLY A 165 13.81 -12.60 4.48
CA GLY A 165 14.21 -13.95 4.87
C GLY A 165 15.69 -14.23 4.61
N GLU A 166 16.23 -13.68 3.52
CA GLU A 166 17.64 -13.85 3.11
C GLU A 166 18.57 -12.74 3.65
N ALA A 167 18.01 -11.57 4.00
CA ALA A 167 18.75 -10.43 4.46
C ALA A 167 19.45 -10.69 5.80
N ARG A 168 20.67 -10.15 5.95
CA ARG A 168 21.36 -10.14 7.25
C ARG A 168 20.60 -9.26 8.25
N PRO A 169 20.75 -9.50 9.57
CA PRO A 169 20.10 -8.69 10.59
C PRO A 169 20.31 -7.19 10.43
N SER A 170 21.47 -6.77 9.91
CA SER A 170 21.82 -5.37 9.67
C SER A 170 21.01 -4.68 8.57
N ALA A 171 20.30 -5.43 7.72
CA ALA A 171 19.47 -4.91 6.63
C ALA A 171 18.03 -5.46 6.66
N LYS A 172 17.67 -6.28 7.65
CA LYS A 172 16.36 -6.91 7.74
C LYS A 172 15.28 -5.90 8.17
N GLY A 173 14.03 -6.23 7.87
CA GLY A 173 12.87 -5.42 8.28
C GLY A 173 12.47 -4.39 7.24
N ALA A 174 12.71 -4.69 5.96
CA ALA A 174 12.19 -3.88 4.88
C ALA A 174 10.67 -4.02 4.78
N TRP A 175 10.00 -2.95 4.41
CA TRP A 175 8.58 -2.93 4.06
C TRP A 175 8.38 -2.00 2.88
N HIS A 176 7.24 -2.12 2.20
CA HIS A 176 6.96 -1.30 1.03
C HIS A 176 5.66 -0.51 1.17
N THR A 177 5.57 0.57 0.41
CA THR A 177 4.40 1.45 0.35
C THR A 177 4.20 2.00 -1.05
N SER A 178 2.96 2.37 -1.34
CA SER A 178 2.54 3.01 -2.58
C SER A 178 1.20 3.69 -2.36
N GLN A 179 1.01 4.83 -3.00
CA GLN A 179 -0.30 5.47 -3.09
C GLN A 179 -1.35 4.55 -3.73
N LEU A 180 -0.93 3.66 -4.65
CA LEU A 180 -1.82 2.68 -5.27
C LEU A 180 -2.36 1.68 -4.24
N TRP A 181 -1.50 1.18 -3.34
CA TRP A 181 -1.92 0.26 -2.27
C TRP A 181 -2.93 0.92 -1.35
N VAL A 182 -2.67 2.16 -0.93
CA VAL A 182 -3.54 2.90 -0.01
C VAL A 182 -4.95 3.05 -0.59
N LEU A 183 -5.05 3.44 -1.86
CA LEU A 183 -6.34 3.59 -2.55
C LEU A 183 -7.07 2.25 -2.68
N ALA A 184 -6.36 1.20 -3.10
CA ALA A 184 -6.96 -0.13 -3.32
C ALA A 184 -7.41 -0.78 -2.00
N SER A 185 -6.61 -0.68 -0.93
CA SER A 185 -6.97 -1.17 0.39
C SER A 185 -8.19 -0.44 0.94
N ALA A 186 -8.27 0.88 0.77
CA ALA A 186 -9.44 1.65 1.19
C ALA A 186 -10.71 1.20 0.45
N GLN A 187 -10.64 1.00 -0.87
CA GLN A 187 -11.77 0.49 -1.67
C GLN A 187 -12.21 -0.90 -1.22
N GLN A 188 -11.27 -1.82 -0.96
CA GLN A 188 -11.58 -3.18 -0.50
C GLN A 188 -12.20 -3.18 0.90
N SER A 189 -11.69 -2.36 1.82
CA SER A 189 -12.29 -2.21 3.15
C SER A 189 -13.72 -1.66 3.06
N LEU A 190 -13.97 -0.67 2.20
CA LEU A 190 -15.32 -0.13 1.98
C LEU A 190 -16.29 -1.20 1.46
N LEU A 191 -15.88 -1.99 0.46
CA LEU A 191 -16.72 -3.07 -0.09
C LEU A 191 -17.04 -4.13 0.98
N SER A 192 -16.03 -4.59 1.71
CA SER A 192 -16.20 -5.60 2.76
C SER A 192 -17.09 -5.08 3.89
N SER A 193 -16.87 -3.87 4.40
CA SER A 193 -17.68 -3.30 5.48
C SER A 193 -19.12 -3.06 5.04
N THR A 194 -19.33 -2.56 3.82
CA THR A 194 -20.68 -2.34 3.27
C THR A 194 -21.48 -3.64 3.20
N SER A 195 -20.88 -4.71 2.68
CA SER A 195 -21.54 -6.02 2.61
C SER A 195 -21.94 -6.56 3.98
N ALA A 196 -21.05 -6.43 4.97
CA ALA A 196 -21.32 -6.86 6.34
C ALA A 196 -22.44 -6.04 6.99
N THR A 197 -22.44 -4.72 6.82
CA THR A 197 -23.50 -3.83 7.32
C THR A 197 -24.83 -4.12 6.66
N LEU A 198 -24.86 -4.32 5.33
CA LEU A 198 -26.09 -4.64 4.61
C LEU A 198 -26.71 -5.95 5.09
N ILE A 199 -25.90 -7.00 5.23
CA ILE A 199 -26.35 -8.30 5.76
C ILE A 199 -26.88 -8.13 7.19
N THR A 200 -26.16 -7.41 8.04
CA THR A 200 -26.56 -7.20 9.43
C THR A 200 -27.90 -6.46 9.52
N VAL A 201 -28.10 -5.39 8.73
CA VAL A 201 -29.35 -4.63 8.69
C VAL A 201 -30.52 -5.49 8.19
N LEU A 202 -30.30 -6.30 7.15
CA LEU A 202 -31.35 -7.21 6.63
C LEU A 202 -31.75 -8.28 7.66
N VAL A 203 -30.78 -8.87 8.37
CA VAL A 203 -31.05 -9.85 9.43
C VAL A 203 -31.81 -9.23 10.59
N LEU A 204 -31.40 -8.04 11.04
CA LEU A 204 -32.09 -7.32 12.11
C LEU A 204 -33.49 -6.89 11.70
N ALA A 205 -33.67 -6.44 10.46
CA ALA A 205 -34.98 -6.11 9.91
C ALA A 205 -35.88 -7.35 9.90
N PHE A 206 -35.41 -8.49 9.38
CA PHE A 206 -36.18 -9.73 9.36
C PHE A 206 -36.57 -10.20 10.77
N ALA A 207 -35.65 -10.18 11.73
CA ALA A 207 -35.92 -10.53 13.12
C ALA A 207 -36.94 -9.59 13.78
N GLY A 208 -36.82 -8.27 13.53
CA GLY A 208 -37.79 -7.28 13.98
C GLY A 208 -39.17 -7.51 13.39
N MET A 209 -39.27 -7.78 12.08
CA MET A 209 -40.54 -8.10 11.41
C MET A 209 -41.20 -9.33 12.02
N ILE A 210 -40.45 -10.41 12.26
CA ILE A 210 -40.98 -11.61 12.93
C ILE A 210 -41.48 -11.27 14.34
N GLY A 211 -40.73 -10.47 15.09
CA GLY A 211 -41.10 -10.04 16.44
C GLY A 211 -42.44 -9.30 16.48
N PHE A 212 -42.68 -8.39 15.53
CA PHE A 212 -43.93 -7.60 15.50
C PHE A 212 -45.09 -8.31 14.82
N THR A 213 -44.86 -8.95 13.67
CA THR A 213 -45.93 -9.56 12.86
C THR A 213 -46.28 -10.98 13.29
N GLN A 214 -45.41 -11.64 14.07
CA GLN A 214 -45.52 -13.05 14.47
C GLN A 214 -45.75 -14.02 13.29
N SER A 215 -45.40 -13.60 12.06
CA SER A 215 -45.61 -14.36 10.83
C SER A 215 -44.35 -14.36 9.97
N ILE A 216 -43.70 -15.52 9.89
CA ILE A 216 -42.46 -15.70 9.10
C ILE A 216 -42.72 -15.47 7.60
N VAL A 217 -43.88 -15.90 7.10
CA VAL A 217 -44.23 -15.77 5.68
C VAL A 217 -44.37 -14.30 5.31
N LEU A 218 -45.07 -13.51 6.13
CA LEU A 218 -45.23 -12.07 5.89
C LEU A 218 -43.88 -11.34 5.99
N ALA A 219 -43.08 -11.64 7.01
CA ALA A 219 -41.74 -11.09 7.17
C ALA A 219 -40.85 -11.39 5.95
N ALA A 220 -40.93 -12.61 5.39
CA ALA A 220 -40.17 -12.98 4.21
C ALA A 220 -40.61 -12.19 2.97
N PHE A 221 -41.91 -11.99 2.74
CA PHE A 221 -42.40 -11.17 1.62
C PHE A 221 -41.93 -9.72 1.72
N VAL A 222 -41.97 -9.13 2.92
CA VAL A 222 -41.51 -7.75 3.15
C VAL A 222 -40.01 -7.61 2.88
N VAL A 223 -39.19 -8.54 3.39
CA VAL A 223 -37.74 -8.50 3.16
C VAL A 223 -37.41 -8.73 1.69
N MET A 224 -38.07 -9.67 1.00
CA MET A 224 -37.88 -9.89 -0.43
C MET A 224 -38.27 -8.67 -1.26
N SER A 225 -39.38 -8.01 -0.94
CA SER A 225 -39.79 -6.75 -1.55
C SER A 225 -38.72 -5.67 -1.36
N THR A 226 -38.22 -5.52 -0.12
CA THR A 226 -37.18 -4.55 0.22
C THR A 226 -35.89 -4.81 -0.57
N VAL A 227 -35.44 -6.07 -0.65
CA VAL A 227 -34.29 -6.48 -1.47
C VAL A 227 -34.50 -6.15 -2.94
N GLY A 228 -35.71 -6.38 -3.47
CA GLY A 228 -36.06 -6.01 -4.85
C GLY A 228 -35.93 -4.51 -5.11
N VAL A 229 -36.42 -3.66 -4.21
CA VAL A 229 -36.28 -2.20 -4.33
C VAL A 229 -34.81 -1.78 -4.25
N ILE A 230 -34.02 -2.34 -3.32
CA ILE A 230 -32.58 -2.05 -3.22
C ILE A 230 -31.86 -2.46 -4.52
N ALA A 231 -32.13 -3.66 -5.04
CA ALA A 231 -31.50 -4.14 -6.26
C ALA A 231 -31.86 -3.26 -7.47
N GLY A 232 -33.12 -2.82 -7.57
CA GLY A 232 -33.55 -1.86 -8.58
C GLY A 232 -32.86 -0.50 -8.46
N LEU A 233 -32.70 0.00 -7.23
CA LEU A 233 -32.00 1.26 -6.97
C LEU A 233 -30.50 1.17 -7.32
N ILE A 234 -29.84 0.08 -6.94
CA ILE A 234 -28.43 -0.17 -7.29
C ILE A 234 -28.28 -0.28 -8.81
N PHE A 235 -29.16 -1.02 -9.48
CA PHE A 235 -29.14 -1.12 -10.94
C PHE A 235 -29.29 0.25 -11.61
N PHE A 236 -30.23 1.08 -11.13
CA PHE A 236 -30.40 2.44 -11.64
C PHE A 236 -29.14 3.29 -11.43
N MET A 237 -28.56 3.29 -10.23
CA MET A 237 -27.36 4.08 -9.93
C MET A 237 -26.15 3.63 -10.74
N VAL A 238 -25.88 2.33 -10.82
CA VAL A 238 -24.66 1.80 -11.45
C VAL A 238 -24.80 1.69 -12.96
N CYS A 239 -25.91 1.16 -13.47
CA CYS A 239 -26.06 0.86 -14.89
C CYS A 239 -26.67 2.01 -15.70
N ILE A 240 -27.56 2.81 -15.12
CA ILE A 240 -28.22 3.91 -15.83
C ILE A 240 -27.48 5.23 -15.63
N MET A 241 -27.14 5.54 -14.37
CA MET A 241 -26.49 6.80 -14.04
C MET A 241 -24.96 6.74 -14.12
N GLU A 242 -24.38 5.54 -14.31
CA GLU A 242 -22.92 5.29 -14.33
C GLU A 242 -22.21 5.83 -13.07
N TRP A 243 -22.89 5.82 -11.92
CA TRP A 243 -22.32 6.31 -10.67
C TRP A 243 -21.38 5.28 -10.04
N THR A 244 -20.20 5.73 -9.65
CA THR A 244 -19.27 4.93 -8.84
C THR A 244 -19.82 4.82 -7.42
N VAL A 245 -20.00 3.59 -6.93
CA VAL A 245 -20.45 3.36 -5.55
C VAL A 245 -19.38 3.81 -4.57
N GLY A 246 -19.61 4.94 -3.92
CA GLY A 246 -18.76 5.48 -2.87
C GLY A 246 -19.36 5.31 -1.47
N PRO A 247 -18.67 5.82 -0.44
CA PRO A 247 -19.14 5.75 0.94
C PRO A 247 -20.49 6.44 1.17
N ILE A 248 -20.76 7.53 0.46
CA ILE A 248 -21.99 8.32 0.63
C ILE A 248 -23.19 7.56 0.08
N GLU A 249 -23.04 6.95 -1.09
CA GLU A 249 -24.07 6.12 -1.73
C GLU A 249 -24.43 4.93 -0.84
N VAL A 250 -23.43 4.32 -0.19
CA VAL A 250 -23.64 3.24 0.78
C VAL A 250 -24.45 3.69 2.00
N ILE A 251 -24.12 4.84 2.58
CA ILE A 251 -24.86 5.39 3.72
C ILE A 251 -26.30 5.70 3.31
N ALA A 252 -26.50 6.30 2.13
CA ALA A 252 -27.81 6.59 1.58
C ALA A 252 -28.64 5.30 1.37
N LEU A 253 -28.02 4.24 0.85
CA LEU A 253 -28.65 2.92 0.72
C LEU A 253 -29.09 2.36 2.08
N ILE A 254 -28.24 2.40 3.10
CA ILE A 254 -28.57 1.91 4.45
C ILE A 254 -29.76 2.68 5.04
N ILE A 255 -29.77 4.02 4.91
CA ILE A 255 -30.87 4.86 5.37
C ILE A 255 -32.17 4.53 4.62
N PHE A 256 -32.09 4.36 3.30
CA PHE A 256 -33.23 4.02 2.46
C PHE A 256 -33.85 2.67 2.85
N ILE A 257 -33.03 1.68 3.21
CA ILE A 257 -33.51 0.38 3.73
C ILE A 257 -34.31 0.58 5.02
N GLY A 258 -33.82 1.41 5.95
CA GLY A 258 -34.54 1.73 7.18
C GLY A 258 -35.92 2.35 6.92
N TYR A 259 -36.02 3.25 5.93
CA TYR A 259 -37.30 3.84 5.54
C TYR A 259 -38.23 2.84 4.85
N ALA A 260 -37.72 1.98 3.97
CA ALA A 260 -38.53 0.98 3.27
C ALA A 260 -39.16 -0.04 4.25
N VAL A 261 -38.39 -0.46 5.25
CA VAL A 261 -38.87 -1.42 6.27
C VAL A 261 -39.91 -0.79 7.19
N THR A 262 -39.72 0.46 7.63
CA THR A 262 -40.70 1.14 8.51
C THR A 262 -42.05 1.33 7.83
N TYR A 263 -42.07 1.70 6.55
CA TYR A 263 -43.32 1.79 5.79
C TYR A 263 -44.08 0.45 5.75
N SER A 264 -43.34 -0.64 5.52
CA SER A 264 -43.91 -1.99 5.45
C SER A 264 -44.41 -2.52 6.80
N LEU A 265 -43.91 -1.99 7.92
CA LEU A 265 -44.40 -2.31 9.28
C LEU A 265 -45.71 -1.62 9.63
N HIS A 266 -45.97 -0.46 9.05
CA HIS A 266 -47.16 0.34 9.36
C HIS A 266 -48.41 -0.12 8.59
N ILE A 267 -48.21 -0.83 7.48
CA ILE A 267 -49.27 -1.45 6.68
C ILE A 267 -49.66 -2.79 7.30
#